data_AF-L2GNC7-F1
#
_entry.id   AF-L2GNC7-F1
#
_cell.length_a   1.000
_cell.length_b   1.000
_cell.length_c   1.000
_cell.angle_alpha   90.00
_cell.angle_beta   90.00
_cell.angle_gamma   90.00
#
_symmetry.space_group_name_H-M   'P 1'
#
loop_
_entity.id
_entity.type
_entity.pdbx_description
1 polymer ?
#
loop_
_entity_poly.entity_id
_entity_poly.type
_entity_poly.pdbx_seq_one_letter_code
_entity_poly.pdbx_strand_id
1 'polypeptide(L)'
;MYEERVAFKGKTFHKLKRNAAKGENGCIILIGGSRIYTGAPIFTALGAMRSGSDLVYIFTASEAIDAIKQIPEVIVLPFEMNCRILDKATACVVGPGLGRPAEDEISQILKILDYLDSRNIPFVLDADAIHYYKTGIFAHLKNVILTPNYKEAMGLEVLDHHICIYKGKADVIETKSRKLEINSPSSLKRCGGQGDILSGILATALSLNGADMVDASLSSCELLRTSTSFAFKKHGFSLITSDIFDEIRIALLELLNDSI
;
A
#
# COMPACT_ATOMS: atom_id res chain seq x y z
N MET A 1 3.18 13.40 -23.85
CA MET A 1 2.59 14.66 -23.40
C MET A 1 1.91 14.36 -22.07
N TYR A 2 2.29 15.04 -20.98
CA TYR A 2 1.68 14.86 -19.67
C TYR A 2 0.38 15.67 -19.66
N GLU A 3 -0.76 14.98 -19.68
CA GLU A 3 -2.06 15.61 -19.66
C GLU A 3 -2.52 15.68 -18.19
N GLU A 4 -2.58 16.91 -17.70
CA GLU A 4 -3.17 17.29 -16.41
C GLU A 4 -2.28 17.14 -15.16
N ARG A 5 -1.94 18.28 -14.55
CA ARG A 5 -1.47 18.36 -13.16
C ARG A 5 -2.71 18.42 -12.26
N VAL A 6 -2.85 17.45 -11.38
CA VAL A 6 -4.02 17.35 -10.50
C VAL A 6 -3.63 17.84 -9.09
N ALA A 7 -4.46 18.70 -8.51
CA ALA A 7 -4.38 19.09 -7.11
C ALA A 7 -5.28 18.19 -6.26
N PHE A 8 -4.84 17.81 -5.05
CA PHE A 8 -5.66 17.06 -4.10
C PHE A 8 -7.05 17.67 -3.95
N LYS A 9 -8.08 16.83 -3.98
CA LYS A 9 -9.44 17.24 -3.59
C LYS A 9 -9.98 16.52 -2.37
N GLY A 10 -9.16 15.74 -1.65
CA GLY A 10 -9.55 15.07 -0.41
C GLY A 10 -10.81 14.22 -0.51
N LYS A 11 -11.09 13.67 -1.69
CA LYS A 11 -12.34 12.95 -1.93
C LYS A 11 -12.33 11.54 -1.35
N THR A 12 -11.15 10.91 -1.24
CA THR A 12 -11.03 9.52 -0.81
C THR A 12 -10.96 9.36 0.70
N PHE A 13 -10.05 10.09 1.35
CA PHE A 13 -9.99 10.15 2.81
C PHE A 13 -11.14 11.03 3.32
N HIS A 14 -11.95 10.50 4.22
CA HIS A 14 -13.15 11.17 4.71
C HIS A 14 -13.26 11.10 6.23
N LYS A 15 -14.14 11.93 6.80
CA LYS A 15 -14.46 11.89 8.23
C LYS A 15 -14.99 10.51 8.62
N LEU A 16 -14.41 9.93 9.66
CA LEU A 16 -14.88 8.67 10.24
C LEU A 16 -16.34 8.83 10.70
N LYS A 17 -17.18 7.83 10.36
CA LYS A 17 -18.59 7.85 10.73
C LYS A 17 -18.73 7.48 12.21
N ARG A 18 -19.52 8.26 12.97
CA ARG A 18 -19.75 8.03 14.42
C ARG A 18 -20.31 6.63 14.76
N ASN A 19 -21.01 5.99 13.81
CA ASN A 19 -21.66 4.69 14.00
C ASN A 19 -21.04 3.58 13.14
N ALA A 20 -19.80 3.75 12.66
CA ALA A 20 -19.12 2.71 11.88
C ALA A 20 -18.86 1.47 12.75
N ALA A 21 -19.20 0.29 12.25
CA ALA A 21 -18.78 -0.96 12.87
C ALA A 21 -17.27 -1.20 12.66
N LYS A 22 -16.66 -1.99 13.54
CA LYS A 22 -15.24 -2.35 13.44
C LYS A 22 -14.97 -3.05 12.10
N GLY A 23 -14.02 -2.52 11.33
CA GLY A 23 -13.64 -3.02 10.01
C GLY A 23 -14.26 -2.24 8.86
N GLU A 24 -15.22 -1.33 9.11
CA GLU A 24 -15.81 -0.50 8.07
C GLU A 24 -14.85 0.57 7.51
N ASN A 25 -13.82 0.96 8.27
CA ASN A 25 -12.79 1.88 7.78
C ASN A 25 -11.60 1.16 7.14
N GLY A 26 -11.70 -0.17 6.99
CA GLY A 26 -10.74 -0.98 6.28
C GLY A 26 -10.17 -2.10 7.13
N CYS A 27 -10.18 -3.30 6.56
CA CYS A 27 -9.52 -4.48 7.04
C CYS A 27 -8.53 -4.94 5.97
N ILE A 28 -7.26 -4.62 6.18
CA ILE A 28 -6.21 -4.81 5.18
C ILE A 28 -5.58 -6.18 5.36
N ILE A 29 -5.49 -6.93 4.26
CA ILE A 29 -4.66 -8.13 4.18
C ILE A 29 -3.31 -7.73 3.61
N LEU A 30 -2.23 -8.11 4.26
CA LEU A 30 -0.87 -7.88 3.79
C LEU A 30 -0.19 -9.24 3.61
N ILE A 31 0.27 -9.52 2.40
CA ILE A 31 1.05 -10.71 2.06
C ILE A 31 2.48 -10.28 1.80
N GLY A 32 3.37 -10.57 2.73
CA GLY A 32 4.75 -10.10 2.66
C GLY A 32 5.55 -10.48 3.90
N GLY A 33 6.80 -10.04 3.91
CA GLY A 33 7.76 -10.47 4.91
C GLY A 33 8.40 -11.82 4.61
N SER A 34 9.66 -11.90 4.96
CA SER A 34 10.53 -13.06 4.80
C SER A 34 11.55 -13.04 5.91
N ARG A 35 12.34 -14.12 6.02
CA ARG A 35 13.44 -14.22 6.99
C ARG A 35 14.35 -12.99 7.05
N ILE A 36 14.58 -12.33 5.91
CA ILE A 36 15.47 -11.16 5.80
C ILE A 36 14.69 -9.85 5.95
N TYR A 37 13.51 -9.74 5.34
CA TYR A 37 12.79 -8.47 5.20
C TYR A 37 11.56 -8.40 6.10
N THR A 38 11.77 -8.44 7.42
CA THR A 38 10.70 -8.37 8.42
C THR A 38 10.16 -6.94 8.63
N GLY A 39 10.96 -5.91 8.34
CA GLY A 39 10.58 -4.51 8.54
C GLY A 39 9.63 -3.94 7.46
N ALA A 40 9.75 -4.40 6.22
CA ALA A 40 8.90 -3.93 5.11
C ALA A 40 7.39 -4.16 5.34
N PRO A 41 6.94 -5.37 5.75
CA PRO A 41 5.52 -5.56 6.06
C PRO A 41 5.07 -4.74 7.28
N ILE A 42 5.95 -4.51 8.27
CA ILE A 42 5.65 -3.64 9.42
C ILE A 42 5.39 -2.21 8.96
N PHE A 43 6.26 -1.64 8.12
CA PHE A 43 6.06 -0.28 7.62
C PHE A 43 4.79 -0.14 6.79
N THR A 44 4.46 -1.17 6.00
CA THR A 44 3.21 -1.22 5.24
C THR A 44 2.00 -1.23 6.18
N ALA A 45 2.00 -2.09 7.19
CA ALA A 45 0.91 -2.20 8.14
C ALA A 45 0.71 -0.91 8.96
N LEU A 46 1.80 -0.33 9.47
CA LEU A 46 1.75 0.94 10.20
C LEU A 46 1.28 2.09 9.30
N GLY A 47 1.71 2.13 8.03
CA GLY A 47 1.22 3.10 7.05
C GLY A 47 -0.29 3.00 6.80
N ALA A 48 -0.81 1.78 6.72
CA ALA A 48 -2.24 1.53 6.59
C ALA A 48 -3.01 1.98 7.85
N MET A 49 -2.54 1.66 9.05
CA MET A 49 -3.24 2.04 10.28
C MET A 49 -3.18 3.55 10.52
N ARG A 50 -2.03 4.18 10.29
CA ARG A 50 -1.85 5.63 10.43
C ARG A 50 -2.67 6.44 9.41
N SER A 51 -3.07 5.84 8.31
CA SER A 51 -3.97 6.45 7.31
C SER A 51 -5.46 6.17 7.54
N GLY A 52 -5.81 5.38 8.57
CA GLY A 52 -7.20 5.23 9.03
C GLY A 52 -7.81 3.83 8.90
N SER A 53 -7.04 2.79 8.52
CA SER A 53 -7.58 1.42 8.56
C SER A 53 -7.79 0.94 10.00
N ASP A 54 -8.84 0.13 10.21
CA ASP A 54 -9.20 -0.38 11.53
C ASP A 54 -8.37 -1.61 11.93
N LEU A 55 -8.01 -2.44 10.94
CA LEU A 55 -7.36 -3.73 11.14
C LEU A 55 -6.37 -4.03 10.03
N VAL A 56 -5.23 -4.62 10.40
CA VAL A 56 -4.26 -5.18 9.46
C VAL A 56 -3.90 -6.60 9.87
N TYR A 57 -4.02 -7.52 8.92
CA TYR A 57 -3.58 -8.91 9.05
C TYR A 57 -2.39 -9.14 8.12
N ILE A 58 -1.28 -9.61 8.66
CA ILE A 58 -0.06 -9.89 7.92
C ILE A 58 0.08 -11.41 7.77
N PHE A 59 -0.02 -11.89 6.54
CA PHE A 59 0.35 -13.24 6.13
C PHE A 59 1.81 -13.20 5.72
N THR A 60 2.66 -14.01 6.36
CA THR A 60 4.12 -13.93 6.23
C THR A 60 4.78 -15.30 6.28
N ALA A 61 6.06 -15.36 5.87
CA ALA A 61 6.86 -16.57 5.99
C ALA A 61 7.02 -16.96 7.47
N SER A 62 7.02 -18.25 7.77
CA SER A 62 7.01 -18.76 9.15
C SER A 62 8.16 -18.20 10.00
N GLU A 63 9.33 -17.99 9.38
CA GLU A 63 10.53 -17.47 10.02
C GLU A 63 10.45 -15.97 10.36
N ALA A 64 9.52 -15.23 9.76
CA ALA A 64 9.31 -13.81 10.02
C ALA A 64 8.28 -13.54 11.13
N ILE A 65 7.46 -14.55 11.48
CA ILE A 65 6.31 -14.40 12.38
C ILE A 65 6.71 -13.79 13.72
N ASP A 66 7.70 -14.36 14.42
CA ASP A 66 8.05 -13.94 15.78
C ASP A 66 8.68 -12.54 15.82
N ALA A 67 9.39 -12.15 14.76
CA ALA A 67 9.94 -10.81 14.63
C ALA A 67 8.83 -9.77 14.40
N ILE A 68 7.85 -10.08 13.55
CA ILE A 68 6.76 -9.15 13.22
C ILE A 68 5.76 -9.06 14.39
N LYS A 69 5.52 -10.15 15.13
CA LYS A 69 4.64 -10.16 16.32
C LYS A 69 5.08 -9.26 17.47
N GLN A 70 6.28 -8.69 17.41
CA GLN A 70 6.73 -7.66 18.36
C GLN A 70 5.94 -6.34 18.19
N ILE A 71 5.22 -6.18 17.08
CA ILE A 71 4.33 -5.04 16.84
C ILE A 71 2.91 -5.42 17.30
N PRO A 72 2.43 -4.91 18.45
CA PRO A 72 1.18 -5.36 19.04
C PRO A 72 -0.07 -4.96 18.24
N GLU A 73 0.04 -3.95 17.39
CA GLU A 73 -1.09 -3.44 16.60
C GLU A 73 -1.50 -4.37 15.45
N VAL A 74 -0.63 -5.29 15.00
CA VAL A 74 -0.87 -6.14 13.84
C VAL A 74 -1.15 -7.58 14.22
N ILE A 75 -1.97 -8.26 13.40
CA ILE A 75 -2.26 -9.69 13.57
C ILE A 75 -1.45 -10.47 12.54
N VAL A 76 -0.59 -11.39 13.00
CA VAL A 76 0.37 -12.10 12.13
C VAL A 76 -0.01 -13.56 12.00
N LEU A 77 -0.07 -14.04 10.75
CA LEU A 77 -0.38 -15.42 10.37
C LEU A 77 0.67 -15.96 9.38
N PRO A 78 0.88 -17.28 9.32
CA PRO A 78 1.60 -17.89 8.21
C PRO A 78 0.83 -17.71 6.89
N PHE A 79 1.45 -18.01 5.75
CA PHE A 79 0.79 -18.13 4.45
C PHE A 79 -0.19 -19.32 4.42
N GLU A 80 -1.29 -19.25 5.16
CA GLU A 80 -2.29 -20.30 5.28
C GLU A 80 -3.69 -19.73 5.14
N MET A 81 -4.57 -20.45 4.45
CA MET A 81 -5.95 -20.03 4.25
C MET A 81 -6.70 -19.86 5.58
N ASN A 82 -7.26 -18.67 5.81
CA ASN A 82 -8.14 -18.41 6.95
C ASN A 82 -9.36 -17.60 6.50
N CYS A 83 -10.40 -18.31 6.02
CA CYS A 83 -11.59 -17.67 5.46
C CYS A 83 -12.24 -16.68 6.43
N ARG A 84 -12.26 -16.96 7.75
CA ARG A 84 -12.86 -16.05 8.75
C ARG A 84 -12.18 -14.68 8.81
N ILE A 85 -10.89 -14.62 8.50
CA ILE A 85 -10.12 -13.37 8.41
C ILE A 85 -10.31 -12.75 7.04
N LEU A 86 -10.10 -13.56 5.98
CA LEU A 86 -10.17 -13.09 4.60
C LEU A 86 -11.56 -12.60 4.20
N ASP A 87 -12.63 -13.10 4.83
CA ASP A 87 -14.00 -12.63 4.64
C ASP A 87 -14.21 -11.16 5.01
N LYS A 88 -13.35 -10.64 5.88
CA LYS A 88 -13.38 -9.25 6.34
C LYS A 88 -12.58 -8.32 5.44
N ALA A 89 -11.75 -8.86 4.56
CA ALA A 89 -10.81 -8.10 3.75
C ALA A 89 -11.53 -7.02 2.92
N THR A 90 -10.96 -5.83 2.89
CA THR A 90 -11.45 -4.71 2.06
C THR A 90 -10.43 -4.29 1.01
N ALA A 91 -9.15 -4.56 1.24
CA ALA A 91 -8.07 -4.43 0.28
C ALA A 91 -6.92 -5.38 0.65
N CYS A 92 -6.05 -5.68 -0.32
CA CYS A 92 -4.89 -6.54 -0.13
C CYS A 92 -3.61 -5.86 -0.65
N VAL A 93 -2.53 -5.92 0.12
CA VAL A 93 -1.18 -5.55 -0.33
C VAL A 93 -0.36 -6.81 -0.47
N VAL A 94 0.43 -6.93 -1.54
CA VAL A 94 1.30 -8.07 -1.79
C VAL A 94 2.70 -7.56 -2.11
N GLY A 95 3.71 -8.19 -1.54
CA GLY A 95 5.10 -8.04 -1.96
C GLY A 95 6.07 -7.34 -1.02
N PRO A 96 5.68 -6.41 -0.11
CA PRO A 96 6.61 -5.81 0.85
C PRO A 96 7.40 -6.86 1.63
N GLY A 97 8.68 -7.00 1.31
CA GLY A 97 9.58 -7.98 1.92
C GLY A 97 9.29 -9.45 1.65
N LEU A 98 8.46 -9.77 0.64
CA LEU A 98 8.08 -11.16 0.32
C LEU A 98 9.30 -12.03 -0.05
N GLY A 99 10.34 -11.44 -0.63
CA GLY A 99 11.54 -12.15 -1.04
C GLY A 99 11.26 -13.13 -2.18
N ARG A 100 11.78 -14.34 -2.07
CA ARG A 100 11.53 -15.44 -3.01
C ARG A 100 11.04 -16.66 -2.22
N PRO A 101 9.75 -16.73 -1.90
CA PRO A 101 9.17 -17.85 -1.15
C PRO A 101 9.37 -19.18 -1.86
N ALA A 102 9.32 -20.26 -1.11
CA ALA A 102 9.35 -21.61 -1.67
C ALA A 102 8.07 -21.90 -2.50
N GLU A 103 8.10 -22.93 -3.34
CA GLU A 103 6.99 -23.24 -4.26
C GLU A 103 5.67 -23.52 -3.52
N ASP A 104 5.74 -24.18 -2.36
CA ASP A 104 4.59 -24.45 -1.50
C ASP A 104 4.02 -23.15 -0.90
N GLU A 105 4.87 -22.23 -0.45
CA GLU A 105 4.44 -20.90 0.01
C GLU A 105 3.78 -20.10 -1.11
N ILE A 106 4.34 -20.09 -2.32
CA ILE A 106 3.73 -19.46 -3.50
C ILE A 106 2.36 -20.08 -3.79
N SER A 107 2.22 -21.41 -3.69
CA SER A 107 0.93 -22.08 -3.87
C SER A 107 -0.11 -21.63 -2.84
N GLN A 108 0.28 -21.45 -1.57
CA GLN A 108 -0.65 -20.94 -0.55
C GLN A 108 -1.01 -19.47 -0.76
N ILE A 109 -0.03 -18.64 -1.13
CA ILE A 109 -0.26 -17.24 -1.48
C ILE A 109 -1.28 -17.15 -2.62
N LEU A 110 -1.11 -17.92 -3.70
CA LEU A 110 -2.04 -17.94 -4.83
C LEU A 110 -3.47 -18.29 -4.39
N LYS A 111 -3.64 -19.30 -3.53
CA LYS A 111 -4.98 -19.63 -3.00
C LYS A 111 -5.62 -18.45 -2.27
N ILE A 112 -4.85 -17.74 -1.43
CA ILE A 112 -5.34 -16.56 -0.70
C ILE A 112 -5.71 -15.46 -1.70
N LEU A 113 -4.86 -15.18 -2.69
CA LEU A 113 -5.10 -14.15 -3.70
C LEU A 113 -6.34 -14.47 -4.54
N ASP A 114 -6.49 -15.70 -5.02
CA ASP A 114 -7.65 -16.15 -5.80
C ASP A 114 -8.95 -16.03 -4.99
N TYR A 115 -8.90 -16.36 -3.70
CA TYR A 115 -10.04 -16.21 -2.80
C TYR A 115 -10.47 -14.74 -2.69
N LEU A 116 -9.51 -13.82 -2.51
CA LEU A 116 -9.77 -12.39 -2.43
C LEU A 116 -10.25 -11.81 -3.77
N ASP A 117 -9.68 -12.26 -4.89
CA ASP A 117 -10.07 -11.81 -6.24
C ASP A 117 -11.49 -12.25 -6.60
N SER A 118 -11.90 -13.46 -6.18
CA SER A 118 -13.28 -13.93 -6.35
C SER A 118 -14.33 -13.05 -5.66
N ARG A 119 -13.91 -12.26 -4.67
CA ARG A 119 -14.75 -11.30 -3.92
C ARG A 119 -14.56 -9.86 -4.39
N ASN A 120 -13.83 -9.65 -5.48
CA ASN A 120 -13.49 -8.34 -6.06
C ASN A 120 -12.67 -7.43 -5.12
N ILE A 121 -11.89 -8.02 -4.20
CA ILE A 121 -10.99 -7.24 -3.35
C ILE A 121 -9.90 -6.59 -4.22
N PRO A 122 -9.64 -5.29 -4.09
CA PRO A 122 -8.56 -4.63 -4.81
C PRO A 122 -7.18 -4.97 -4.22
N PHE A 123 -6.18 -5.04 -5.10
CA PHE A 123 -4.81 -5.42 -4.79
C PHE A 123 -3.84 -4.27 -5.06
N VAL A 124 -2.89 -4.09 -4.14
CA VAL A 124 -1.67 -3.31 -4.35
C VAL A 124 -0.51 -4.28 -4.47
N LEU A 125 0.16 -4.30 -5.62
CA LEU A 125 1.35 -5.12 -5.85
C LEU A 125 2.59 -4.22 -5.81
N ASP A 126 3.38 -4.38 -4.76
CA ASP A 126 4.60 -3.60 -4.52
C ASP A 126 5.84 -4.49 -4.47
N ALA A 127 7.01 -3.90 -4.71
CA ALA A 127 8.32 -4.54 -4.54
C ALA A 127 8.39 -5.93 -5.20
N ASP A 128 8.58 -6.99 -4.41
CA ASP A 128 8.74 -8.36 -4.90
C ASP A 128 7.51 -8.88 -5.66
N ALA A 129 6.30 -8.42 -5.33
CA ALA A 129 5.10 -8.83 -6.08
C ALA A 129 5.12 -8.37 -7.54
N ILE A 130 5.82 -7.27 -7.84
CA ILE A 130 5.99 -6.77 -9.22
C ILE A 130 6.86 -7.75 -10.03
N HIS A 131 7.83 -8.41 -9.39
CA HIS A 131 8.60 -9.46 -10.05
C HIS A 131 7.69 -10.63 -10.44
N TYR A 132 6.87 -11.12 -9.52
CA TYR A 132 5.92 -12.21 -9.77
C TYR A 132 4.84 -11.85 -10.79
N TYR A 133 4.38 -10.60 -10.78
CA TYR A 133 3.49 -10.07 -11.81
C TYR A 133 4.14 -10.16 -13.21
N LYS A 134 5.41 -9.74 -13.36
CA LYS A 134 6.14 -9.83 -14.64
C LYS A 134 6.32 -11.26 -15.14
N THR A 135 6.40 -12.24 -14.24
CA THR A 135 6.45 -13.67 -14.61
C THR A 135 5.08 -14.25 -14.96
N GLY A 136 4.00 -13.48 -14.83
CA GLY A 136 2.62 -13.91 -15.06
C GLY A 136 1.92 -14.49 -13.84
N ILE A 137 2.64 -14.78 -12.75
CA ILE A 137 2.09 -15.47 -11.56
C ILE A 137 0.99 -14.65 -10.87
N PHE A 138 1.12 -13.31 -10.81
CA PHE A 138 0.11 -12.42 -10.21
C PHE A 138 -0.64 -11.58 -11.24
N ALA A 139 -0.45 -11.85 -12.55
CA ALA A 139 -1.01 -11.01 -13.60
C ALA A 139 -2.51 -11.26 -13.86
N HIS A 140 -3.08 -12.35 -13.34
CA HIS A 140 -4.49 -12.74 -13.54
C HIS A 140 -5.48 -12.04 -12.61
N LEU A 141 -5.00 -11.37 -11.56
CA LEU A 141 -5.82 -10.61 -10.62
C LEU A 141 -6.54 -9.47 -11.36
N LYS A 142 -7.77 -9.13 -10.97
CA LYS A 142 -8.60 -8.18 -11.73
C LYS A 142 -8.35 -6.71 -11.38
N ASN A 143 -8.32 -6.40 -10.09
CA ASN A 143 -8.35 -5.02 -9.58
C ASN A 143 -6.98 -4.65 -8.99
N VAL A 144 -5.97 -4.45 -9.84
CA VAL A 144 -4.59 -4.26 -9.41
C VAL A 144 -4.08 -2.82 -9.58
N ILE A 145 -3.36 -2.35 -8.56
CA ILE A 145 -2.45 -1.20 -8.65
C ILE A 145 -1.01 -1.67 -8.41
N LEU A 146 -0.14 -1.43 -9.39
CA LEU A 146 1.30 -1.68 -9.30
C LEU A 146 2.01 -0.42 -8.79
N THR A 147 3.03 -0.57 -7.95
CA THR A 147 3.78 0.58 -7.40
C THR A 147 5.29 0.49 -7.67
N PRO A 148 5.76 0.34 -8.93
CA PRO A 148 7.16 0.15 -9.21
C PRO A 148 8.01 1.40 -8.91
N ASN A 149 9.19 1.19 -8.35
CA ASN A 149 10.30 2.12 -8.50
C ASN A 149 10.94 2.01 -9.90
N TYR A 150 11.89 2.89 -10.19
CA TYR A 150 12.58 2.92 -11.49
C TYR A 150 13.16 1.55 -11.93
N LYS A 151 13.75 0.77 -11.01
CA LYS A 151 14.35 -0.53 -11.33
C LYS A 151 13.27 -1.59 -11.56
N GLU A 152 12.21 -1.58 -10.75
CA GLU A 152 11.09 -2.52 -10.86
C GLU A 152 10.31 -2.33 -12.17
N ALA A 153 10.18 -1.07 -12.62
CA ALA A 153 9.49 -0.69 -13.86
C ALA A 153 10.21 -1.17 -15.12
N MET A 154 11.51 -1.47 -15.06
CA MET A 154 12.24 -1.99 -16.21
C MET A 154 11.67 -3.35 -16.64
N GLY A 155 11.22 -3.42 -17.90
CA GLY A 155 10.59 -4.61 -18.47
C GLY A 155 9.22 -4.95 -17.87
N LEU A 156 8.56 -3.99 -17.22
CA LEU A 156 7.19 -4.16 -16.74
C LEU A 156 6.20 -3.85 -17.86
N GLU A 157 5.39 -4.83 -18.23
CA GLU A 157 4.25 -4.66 -19.13
C GLU A 157 2.96 -4.64 -18.28
N VAL A 158 2.31 -3.49 -18.22
CA VAL A 158 1.09 -3.30 -17.42
C VAL A 158 -0.12 -3.68 -18.27
N LEU A 159 -1.00 -4.52 -17.74
CA LEU A 159 -2.22 -4.90 -18.44
C LEU A 159 -3.20 -3.72 -18.47
N ASP A 160 -3.98 -3.63 -19.55
CA ASP A 160 -4.90 -2.53 -19.85
C ASP A 160 -5.91 -2.17 -18.74
N HIS A 161 -6.26 -3.13 -17.90
CA HIS A 161 -7.23 -2.97 -16.80
C HIS A 161 -6.56 -2.70 -15.45
N HIS A 162 -5.24 -2.65 -15.40
CA HIS A 162 -4.46 -2.34 -14.22
C HIS A 162 -3.99 -0.89 -14.22
N ILE A 163 -3.66 -0.40 -13.03
CA ILE A 163 -3.12 0.94 -12.80
C ILE A 163 -1.67 0.78 -12.36
N CYS A 164 -0.79 1.70 -12.78
CA CYS A 164 0.60 1.70 -12.39
C CYS A 164 1.01 3.06 -11.80
N ILE A 165 1.61 3.06 -10.61
CA ILE A 165 2.17 4.23 -9.94
C ILE A 165 3.69 4.15 -10.04
N TYR A 166 4.28 4.89 -10.98
CA TYR A 166 5.72 4.99 -11.09
C TYR A 166 6.26 5.94 -10.02
N LYS A 167 6.95 5.37 -9.03
CA LYS A 167 7.51 6.11 -7.88
C LYS A 167 8.78 6.87 -8.30
N GLY A 168 8.86 8.16 -7.97
CA GLY A 168 9.97 8.99 -8.47
C GLY A 168 10.13 10.34 -7.78
N LYS A 169 10.82 11.27 -8.48
CA LYS A 169 10.88 12.67 -8.03
C LYS A 169 9.49 13.30 -8.08
N ALA A 170 8.79 13.06 -9.17
CA ALA A 170 7.34 13.13 -9.28
C ALA A 170 6.82 11.70 -9.34
N ASP A 171 5.65 11.46 -8.76
CA ASP A 171 4.98 10.17 -8.93
C ASP A 171 4.04 10.27 -10.13
N VAL A 172 3.98 9.24 -10.96
CA VAL A 172 3.14 9.21 -12.16
C VAL A 172 2.17 8.06 -12.07
N ILE A 173 0.87 8.37 -12.09
CA ILE A 173 -0.20 7.39 -12.15
C ILE A 173 -0.56 7.18 -13.62
N GLU A 174 -0.39 5.96 -14.09
CA GLU A 174 -0.69 5.54 -15.45
C GLU A 174 -1.84 4.54 -15.44
N THR A 175 -2.78 4.77 -16.36
CA THR A 175 -3.85 3.85 -16.72
C THR A 175 -3.82 3.68 -18.25
N LYS A 176 -4.66 2.82 -18.81
CA LYS A 176 -4.80 2.70 -20.27
C LYS A 176 -5.10 4.02 -20.98
N SER A 177 -5.89 4.91 -20.36
CA SER A 177 -6.41 6.12 -21.02
C SER A 177 -5.76 7.43 -20.57
N ARG A 178 -5.11 7.46 -19.40
CA ARG A 178 -4.57 8.69 -18.79
C ARG A 178 -3.25 8.45 -18.07
N LYS A 179 -2.41 9.50 -18.05
CA LYS A 179 -1.21 9.60 -17.20
C LYS A 179 -1.28 10.89 -16.39
N LEU A 180 -1.29 10.78 -15.07
CA LEU A 180 -1.39 11.91 -14.15
C LEU A 180 -0.08 12.05 -13.37
N GLU A 181 0.46 13.26 -13.33
CA GLU A 181 1.72 13.55 -12.63
C GLU A 181 1.47 14.30 -11.31
N ILE A 182 2.04 13.78 -10.23
CA ILE A 182 1.93 14.33 -8.87
C ILE A 182 3.26 14.97 -8.49
N ASN A 183 3.22 16.30 -8.36
CA ASN A 183 4.40 17.14 -8.11
C ASN A 183 4.38 17.83 -6.74
N SER A 184 3.55 17.36 -5.80
CA SER A 184 3.56 17.88 -4.43
C SER A 184 4.95 17.74 -3.81
N PRO A 185 5.37 18.66 -2.93
CA PRO A 185 6.67 18.59 -2.28
C PRO A 185 6.85 17.26 -1.54
N SER A 186 8.07 16.70 -1.59
CA SER A 186 8.45 15.46 -0.91
C SER A 186 9.85 15.63 -0.32
N SER A 187 10.24 14.71 0.58
CA SER A 187 11.58 14.68 1.17
C SER A 187 12.69 14.62 0.11
N LEU A 188 13.80 15.33 0.35
CA LEU A 188 15.03 15.17 -0.44
C LEU A 188 15.78 13.87 -0.09
N LYS A 189 15.52 13.29 1.09
CA LYS A 189 16.08 12.03 1.53
C LYS A 189 15.16 10.86 1.20
N ARG A 190 15.73 9.83 0.57
CA ARG A 190 15.06 8.54 0.28
C ARG A 190 15.56 7.48 1.27
N CYS A 191 14.83 7.28 2.36
CA CYS A 191 15.10 6.17 3.27
C CYS A 191 14.39 4.89 2.78
N GLY A 192 14.98 3.73 3.08
CA GLY A 192 14.35 2.44 2.78
C GLY A 192 13.04 2.27 3.56
N GLY A 193 11.96 1.91 2.87
CA GLY A 193 10.64 1.69 3.46
C GLY A 193 9.59 2.78 3.20
N GLN A 194 9.94 3.89 2.55
CA GLN A 194 8.94 4.89 2.14
C GLN A 194 7.89 4.30 1.17
N GLY A 195 8.32 3.40 0.27
CA GLY A 195 7.42 2.69 -0.63
C GLY A 195 6.45 1.77 0.10
N ASP A 196 6.92 1.09 1.15
CA ASP A 196 6.08 0.23 1.99
C ASP A 196 4.95 1.05 2.65
N ILE A 197 5.27 2.25 3.17
CA ILE A 197 4.25 3.17 3.70
C ILE A 197 3.21 3.55 2.63
N LEU A 198 3.65 3.84 1.39
CA LEU A 198 2.73 4.17 0.29
C LEU A 198 1.73 3.05 0.07
N SER A 199 2.21 1.80 0.01
CA SER A 199 1.39 0.62 -0.24
C SER A 199 0.33 0.43 0.86
N GLY A 200 0.68 0.70 2.11
CA GLY A 200 -0.26 0.70 3.23
C GLY A 200 -1.32 1.79 3.12
N ILE A 201 -0.90 3.03 2.86
CA ILE A 201 -1.81 4.17 2.66
C ILE A 201 -2.79 3.89 1.51
N LEU A 202 -2.28 3.35 0.41
CA LEU A 202 -3.07 3.03 -0.78
C LEU A 202 -4.13 1.97 -0.51
N ALA A 203 -3.79 0.92 0.23
CA ALA A 203 -4.75 -0.10 0.62
C ALA A 203 -5.85 0.44 1.54
N THR A 204 -5.51 1.34 2.46
CA THR A 204 -6.52 2.05 3.27
C THR A 204 -7.43 2.88 2.38
N ALA A 205 -6.88 3.69 1.49
CA ALA A 205 -7.66 4.53 0.58
C ALA A 205 -8.63 3.69 -0.30
N LEU A 206 -8.17 2.55 -0.80
CA LEU A 206 -8.99 1.58 -1.56
C LEU A 206 -10.10 0.93 -0.75
N SER A 207 -9.90 0.78 0.56
CA SER A 207 -10.87 0.17 1.47
C SER A 207 -12.03 1.10 1.82
N LEU A 208 -11.90 2.39 1.58
CA LEU A 208 -12.94 3.37 1.90
C LEU A 208 -14.05 3.31 0.86
N ASN A 209 -15.27 2.99 1.31
CA ASN A 209 -16.45 2.80 0.47
C ASN A 209 -16.67 3.98 -0.50
N GLY A 210 -16.50 3.72 -1.80
CA GLY A 210 -16.70 4.70 -2.87
C GLY A 210 -15.41 5.27 -3.47
N ALA A 211 -14.23 4.81 -3.04
CA ALA A 211 -12.95 5.21 -3.61
C ALA A 211 -12.77 4.61 -5.02
N ASP A 212 -12.65 5.47 -6.03
CA ASP A 212 -12.11 5.07 -7.34
C ASP A 212 -10.62 4.75 -7.20
N MET A 213 -10.12 3.73 -7.91
CA MET A 213 -8.73 3.30 -7.78
C MET A 213 -7.72 4.39 -8.16
N VAL A 214 -8.07 5.29 -9.09
CA VAL A 214 -7.21 6.43 -9.43
C VAL A 214 -7.31 7.54 -8.40
N ASP A 215 -8.50 7.83 -7.87
CA ASP A 215 -8.65 8.80 -6.77
C ASP A 215 -7.92 8.32 -5.50
N ALA A 216 -7.94 7.01 -5.22
CA ALA A 216 -7.16 6.37 -4.16
C ALA A 216 -5.66 6.51 -4.41
N SER A 217 -5.20 6.27 -5.65
CA SER A 217 -3.80 6.43 -6.05
C SER A 217 -3.32 7.87 -5.85
N LEU A 218 -4.08 8.84 -6.38
CA LEU A 218 -3.79 10.27 -6.25
C LEU A 218 -3.67 10.65 -4.78
N SER A 219 -4.69 10.28 -4.00
CA SER A 219 -4.77 10.69 -2.61
C SER A 219 -3.64 10.12 -1.76
N SER A 220 -3.24 8.88 -2.05
CA SER A 220 -2.21 8.16 -1.30
C SER A 220 -0.82 8.70 -1.59
N CYS A 221 -0.51 8.94 -2.87
CA CYS A 221 0.75 9.57 -3.26
C CYS A 221 0.86 10.96 -2.65
N GLU A 222 -0.19 11.77 -2.73
CA GLU A 222 -0.15 13.12 -2.19
C GLU A 222 0.00 13.14 -0.66
N LEU A 223 -0.72 12.26 0.05
CA LEU A 223 -0.58 12.11 1.49
C LEU A 223 0.84 11.72 1.88
N LEU A 224 1.42 10.69 1.25
CA LEU A 224 2.79 10.27 1.59
C LEU A 224 3.79 11.38 1.29
N ARG A 225 3.72 12.01 0.11
CA ARG A 225 4.66 13.07 -0.27
C ARG A 225 4.63 14.23 0.72
N THR A 226 3.44 14.71 1.07
CA THR A 226 3.25 15.75 2.09
C THR A 226 3.80 15.31 3.45
N SER A 227 3.51 14.08 3.88
CA SER A 227 4.03 13.52 5.15
C SER A 227 5.56 13.49 5.18
N THR A 228 6.19 13.01 4.09
CA THR A 228 7.66 12.98 4.00
C THR A 228 8.28 14.37 3.94
N SER A 229 7.60 15.33 3.31
CA SER A 229 8.03 16.73 3.29
C SER A 229 8.07 17.31 4.70
N PHE A 230 7.04 17.08 5.52
CA PHE A 230 7.00 17.54 6.91
C PHE A 230 8.07 16.85 7.77
N ALA A 231 8.20 15.53 7.63
CA ALA A 231 9.20 14.78 8.38
C ALA A 231 10.61 15.28 8.02
N PHE A 232 10.88 15.54 6.74
CA PHE A 232 12.17 16.06 6.29
C PHE A 232 12.46 17.47 6.80
N LYS A 233 11.45 18.35 6.89
CA LYS A 233 11.62 19.68 7.50
C LYS A 233 12.05 19.59 8.97
N LYS A 234 11.56 18.58 9.70
CA LYS A 234 11.89 18.36 11.12
C LYS A 234 13.23 17.67 11.33
N HIS A 235 13.51 16.62 10.55
CA HIS A 235 14.64 15.71 10.80
C HIS A 235 15.80 15.88 9.82
N GLY A 236 15.60 16.54 8.68
CA GLY A 236 16.62 16.79 7.67
C GLY A 236 17.37 15.51 7.25
N PHE A 237 18.69 15.56 7.30
CA PHE A 237 19.56 14.41 6.98
C PHE A 237 19.32 13.19 7.89
N SER A 238 18.86 13.40 9.11
CA SER A 238 18.63 12.33 10.10
C SER A 238 17.31 11.60 9.89
N LEU A 239 16.44 12.05 8.97
CA LEU A 239 15.13 11.44 8.69
C LEU A 239 15.23 9.91 8.51
N ILE A 240 14.51 9.16 9.32
CA ILE A 240 14.28 7.73 9.13
C ILE A 240 12.82 7.46 8.79
N THR A 241 12.52 6.25 8.32
CA THR A 241 11.18 5.89 7.83
C THR A 241 10.11 6.00 8.91
N SER A 242 10.44 5.68 10.16
CA SER A 242 9.50 5.80 11.29
C SER A 242 9.08 7.24 11.58
N ASP A 243 9.93 8.24 11.30
CA ASP A 243 9.61 9.66 11.51
C ASP A 243 8.44 10.12 10.65
N ILE A 244 8.16 9.42 9.53
CA ILE A 244 7.08 9.75 8.60
C ILE A 244 5.71 9.44 9.23
N PHE A 245 5.61 8.43 10.11
CA PHE A 245 4.32 8.00 10.65
C PHE A 245 3.61 9.08 11.47
N ASP A 246 4.36 9.88 12.23
CA ASP A 246 3.79 10.95 13.04
C ASP A 246 3.30 12.13 12.19
N GLU A 247 3.84 12.28 10.98
CA GLU A 247 3.46 13.33 10.04
C GLU A 247 2.25 12.95 9.18
N ILE A 248 1.91 11.66 9.05
CA ILE A 248 0.71 11.22 8.29
C ILE A 248 -0.55 11.89 8.83
N ARG A 249 -0.69 11.97 10.15
CA ARG A 249 -1.83 12.64 10.79
C ARG A 249 -1.90 14.13 10.43
N ILE A 250 -0.76 14.81 10.46
CA ILE A 250 -0.68 16.25 10.21
C ILE A 250 -0.96 16.52 8.72
N ALA A 251 -0.39 15.72 7.83
CA ALA A 251 -0.66 15.78 6.41
C ALA A 251 -2.13 15.50 6.08
N LEU A 252 -2.78 14.52 6.74
CA LEU A 252 -4.22 14.30 6.60
C LEU A 252 -5.03 15.53 7.00
N LEU A 253 -4.72 16.16 8.14
CA LEU A 253 -5.43 17.37 8.59
C LEU A 253 -5.31 18.53 7.60
N GLU A 254 -4.10 18.78 7.10
CA GLU A 254 -3.84 19.84 6.12
C GLU A 254 -4.57 19.56 4.80
N LEU A 255 -4.48 18.32 4.31
CA LEU A 255 -5.10 17.91 3.06
C LEU A 255 -6.64 17.85 3.13
N LEU A 256 -7.21 17.65 4.32
CA LEU A 256 -8.65 17.65 4.57
C LEU A 256 -9.19 19.02 5.01
N ASN A 257 -8.37 20.08 5.03
CA ASN A 257 -8.74 21.43 5.50
C ASN A 257 -9.40 21.40 6.91
N ASP A 258 -8.69 20.88 7.92
CA ASP A 258 -9.13 20.81 9.33
C ASP A 258 -10.46 20.06 9.58
N SER A 259 -10.83 19.16 8.66
CA SER A 259 -12.07 18.41 8.72
C SER A 259 -11.91 17.02 9.34
N ILE A 260 -11.28 16.88 10.51
CA ILE A 260 -11.29 15.62 11.30
C ILE A 260 -12.07 15.83 12.60
#